data_AF-A0AA40DLP6-F1
#
_entry.id   AF-A0AA40DLP6-F1
#
_cell.length_a   1.000
_cell.length_b   1.000
_cell.length_c   1.000
_cell.angle_alpha   90.00
_cell.angle_beta   90.00
_cell.angle_gamma   90.00
#
_symmetry.space_group_name_H-M   'P 1'
#
loop_
_entity.id
_entity.type
_entity.pdbx_description
1 polymer ?
#
loop_
_entity_poly.entity_id
_entity_poly.type
_entity_poly.pdbx_seq_one_letter_code
_entity_poly.pdbx_strand_id
1 'polypeptide(L)'
;MLSGIPIQLALDVAVVTAQNFVQTPKDSTAVPSTNYPEAFITYKQTSICETTPGVRAWSGYVNLPSTLLADVPATYNASIFFWYF
;
A
#
# COMPACT_ATOMS: atom_id res chain seq x y z
N MET A 1 11.73 -45.53 3.35
CA MET A 1 11.94 -44.12 3.76
C MET A 1 11.59 -43.16 2.61
N LEU A 2 10.38 -43.26 2.02
CA LEU A 2 10.00 -42.53 0.79
C LEU A 2 8.57 -41.95 0.83
N SER A 3 7.84 -42.08 1.94
CA SER A 3 6.42 -41.65 2.06
C SER A 3 6.22 -40.18 2.45
N GLY A 4 7.28 -39.44 2.77
CA GLY A 4 7.19 -38.05 3.26
C GLY A 4 7.39 -36.95 2.20
N ILE A 5 7.84 -37.31 1.00
CA ILE A 5 8.17 -36.36 -0.08
C ILE A 5 6.98 -35.46 -0.48
N PRO A 6 5.73 -35.96 -0.66
CA PRO A 6 4.64 -35.10 -1.10
C PRO A 6 4.19 -34.11 -0.01
N ILE A 7 4.32 -34.48 1.26
CA ILE A 7 3.94 -33.62 2.40
C ILE A 7 4.98 -32.52 2.60
N GLN A 8 6.26 -32.86 2.50
CA GLN A 8 7.35 -31.88 2.62
C GLN A 8 7.29 -30.86 1.48
N LEU A 9 7.09 -31.31 0.24
CA LEU A 9 6.97 -30.43 -0.92
C LEU A 9 5.77 -29.47 -0.79
N ALA A 10 4.65 -29.95 -0.25
CA ALA A 10 3.47 -29.12 0.00
C ALA A 10 3.71 -28.07 1.10
N LEU A 11 4.44 -28.43 2.17
CA LEU A 11 4.83 -27.48 3.22
C LEU A 11 5.77 -26.40 2.68
N ASP A 12 6.76 -26.78 1.88
CA ASP A 12 7.76 -25.85 1.35
C ASP A 12 7.11 -24.83 0.38
N VAL A 13 6.16 -25.28 -0.46
CA VAL A 13 5.38 -24.38 -1.32
C VAL A 13 4.52 -23.40 -0.50
N ALA A 14 3.89 -23.87 0.59
CA ALA A 14 3.10 -23.00 1.46
C ALA A 14 3.96 -21.91 2.12
N VAL A 15 5.17 -22.26 2.59
CA VAL A 15 6.12 -21.31 3.19
C VAL A 15 6.56 -20.25 2.18
N VAL A 16 6.85 -20.62 0.93
CA VAL A 16 7.25 -19.66 -0.12
C VAL A 16 6.13 -18.68 -0.46
N THR A 17 4.86 -19.11 -0.45
CA THR A 17 3.72 -18.21 -0.72
C THR A 17 3.37 -17.27 0.44
N ALA A 18 3.87 -17.53 1.65
CA ALA A 18 3.60 -16.69 2.82
C ALA A 18 4.61 -15.53 3.00
N GLN A 19 5.68 -15.48 2.19
CA GLN A 19 6.72 -14.47 2.30
C GLN A 19 6.44 -13.23 1.44
N ASN A 20 5.39 -12.47 1.79
CA ASN A 20 5.27 -11.09 1.31
C ASN A 20 6.04 -10.19 2.28
N PHE A 21 7.17 -9.64 1.84
CA PHE A 21 7.98 -8.69 2.63
C PHE A 21 7.21 -7.42 3.01
N VAL A 22 6.09 -7.14 2.33
CA VAL A 22 5.18 -6.04 2.65
C VAL A 22 3.85 -6.62 3.09
N GLN A 23 3.49 -6.38 4.35
CA GLN A 23 2.14 -6.71 4.83
C GLN A 23 1.11 -5.86 4.06
N THR A 24 0.02 -6.50 3.66
CA THR A 24 -1.12 -5.77 3.08
C THR A 24 -1.59 -4.70 4.06
N PRO A 25 -1.78 -3.44 3.62
CA PRO A 25 -2.25 -2.38 4.50
C PRO A 25 -3.58 -2.75 5.15
N LYS A 26 -3.62 -2.77 6.49
CA LYS A 26 -4.84 -2.95 7.25
C LYS A 26 -5.53 -1.60 7.45
N ASP A 27 -6.86 -1.59 7.39
CA ASP A 27 -7.71 -0.44 7.70
C ASP A 27 -7.44 0.81 6.82
N SER A 28 -6.97 0.60 5.58
CA SER A 28 -6.81 1.69 4.60
C SER A 28 -8.13 1.96 3.86
N THR A 29 -8.43 3.25 3.68
CA THR A 29 -9.56 3.74 2.88
C THR A 29 -9.03 4.26 1.56
N ALA A 30 -9.67 3.87 0.45
CA ALA A 30 -9.39 4.40 -0.88
C ALA A 30 -10.48 5.41 -1.27
N VAL A 31 -10.08 6.60 -1.73
CA VAL A 31 -11.00 7.65 -2.19
C VAL A 31 -10.59 8.13 -3.58
N PRO A 32 -11.45 7.97 -4.61
CA PRO A 32 -11.17 8.47 -5.94
C PRO A 32 -11.25 10.00 -5.98
N SER A 33 -10.46 10.61 -6.85
CA SER A 33 -10.50 12.05 -7.09
C SER A 33 -11.76 12.45 -7.86
N THR A 34 -12.35 13.58 -7.48
CA THR A 34 -13.48 14.19 -8.21
C THR A 34 -13.03 15.08 -9.36
N ASN A 35 -11.78 15.56 -9.33
CA ASN A 35 -11.24 16.50 -10.31
C ASN A 35 -10.42 15.82 -11.40
N TYR A 36 -9.84 14.65 -11.09
CA TYR A 36 -8.88 13.98 -11.95
C TYR A 36 -9.27 12.51 -12.11
N PRO A 37 -9.69 12.08 -13.32
CA PRO A 37 -9.98 10.67 -13.59
C PRO A 37 -8.79 9.77 -13.23
N GLU A 38 -9.08 8.59 -12.69
CA GLU A 38 -8.10 7.54 -12.34
C GLU A 38 -7.10 7.90 -11.23
N ALA A 39 -7.07 9.15 -10.76
CA ALA A 39 -6.35 9.53 -9.55
C ALA A 39 -7.16 9.13 -8.32
N PHE A 40 -6.48 8.66 -7.28
CA PHE A 40 -7.10 8.31 -6.01
C PHE A 40 -6.10 8.42 -4.86
N ILE A 41 -6.61 8.60 -3.66
CA ILE A 41 -5.80 8.52 -2.43
C ILE A 41 -6.10 7.21 -1.70
N THR A 42 -5.09 6.64 -1.07
CA THR A 42 -5.26 5.58 -0.06
C THR A 42 -4.69 6.07 1.25
N TYR A 43 -5.46 6.01 2.34
CA TYR A 43 -5.01 6.55 3.62
C TYR A 43 -5.55 5.77 4.81
N LYS A 44 -4.90 5.92 5.95
CA LYS A 44 -5.35 5.44 7.26
C LYS A 44 -5.06 6.47 8.33
N GLN A 45 -5.82 6.44 9.41
CA GLN A 45 -5.51 7.25 10.59
C GLN A 45 -4.24 6.72 11.26
N THR A 46 -3.39 7.62 11.74
CA THR A 46 -2.16 7.31 12.46
C THR A 46 -2.11 8.10 13.78
N SER A 47 -1.28 7.63 14.69
CA SER A 47 -1.00 8.26 15.98
C SER A 47 0.50 8.23 16.30
N ILE A 48 1.33 8.07 15.26
CA ILE A 48 2.78 7.92 15.44
C ILE A 48 3.38 9.27 15.79
N CYS A 49 4.04 9.35 16.95
CA CYS A 49 4.73 10.55 17.43
C CYS A 49 3.83 11.78 17.67
N GLU A 50 2.51 11.59 17.78
CA GLU A 50 1.56 12.67 18.00
C GLU A 50 1.53 13.08 19.47
N THR A 51 2.11 14.23 19.77
CA THR A 51 2.25 14.73 21.16
C THR A 51 1.13 15.69 21.58
N THR A 52 0.34 16.19 20.61
CA THR A 52 -0.73 17.15 20.88
C THR A 52 -2.06 16.41 21.11
N PRO A 53 -2.66 16.48 22.31
CA PRO A 53 -3.93 15.81 22.58
C PRO A 53 -5.06 16.31 21.67
N GLY A 54 -5.82 15.38 21.11
CA GLY A 54 -6.97 15.68 20.25
C GLY A 54 -6.65 15.97 18.79
N VAL A 55 -5.37 16.05 18.40
CA VAL A 55 -4.98 16.13 16.99
C VAL A 55 -5.12 14.76 16.33
N ARG A 56 -5.70 14.74 15.13
CA ARG A 56 -5.88 13.53 14.34
C ARG A 56 -4.88 13.57 13.20
N ALA A 57 -4.08 12.52 13.06
CA ALA A 57 -3.15 12.41 11.95
C ALA A 57 -3.59 11.31 10.98
N TRP A 58 -3.25 11.47 9.71
CA TRP A 58 -3.47 10.47 8.66
C TRP A 58 -2.24 10.35 7.77
N SER A 59 -1.94 9.14 7.33
CA SER A 59 -0.87 8.90 6.36
C SER A 59 -1.34 7.97 5.27
N GLY A 60 -0.73 8.11 4.09
CA GLY A 60 -1.22 7.44 2.91
C GLY A 60 -0.42 7.74 1.65
N TYR A 61 -1.00 7.41 0.51
CA TYR A 61 -0.44 7.67 -0.80
C TYR A 61 -1.45 8.40 -1.68
N VAL A 62 -0.97 9.38 -2.43
CA VAL A 62 -1.66 9.92 -3.61
C VAL A 62 -1.20 9.11 -4.81
N ASN A 63 -2.13 8.46 -5.49
CA ASN A 63 -1.86 7.68 -6.69
C ASN A 63 -2.26 8.52 -7.90
N LEU A 64 -1.28 8.82 -8.75
CA LEU A 64 -1.45 9.60 -9.96
C LEU A 64 -1.13 8.73 -11.17
N PRO A 65 -2.05 8.61 -12.15
CA PRO A 65 -1.71 8.00 -13.43
C PRO A 65 -0.66 8.84 -14.17
N SER A 66 0.17 8.19 -14.99
CA SER A 66 1.20 8.84 -15.80
C SER A 66 0.65 9.96 -16.71
N THR A 67 -0.61 9.84 -17.12
CA THR A 67 -1.33 10.84 -17.94
C THR A 67 -1.47 12.20 -17.26
N LEU A 68 -1.41 12.26 -15.92
CA LEU A 68 -1.46 13.50 -15.15
C LEU A 68 -0.08 14.06 -14.83
N LEU A 69 0.99 13.37 -15.21
CA LEU A 69 2.37 13.77 -14.93
C LEU A 69 3.00 14.46 -16.15
N ALA A 70 2.24 15.22 -16.95
CA ALA A 70 2.67 15.71 -18.27
C ALA A 70 4.01 16.50 -18.29
N ASP A 71 4.34 17.19 -17.19
CA ASP A 71 5.59 17.97 -17.07
C ASP A 71 6.83 17.11 -16.78
N VAL A 72 6.62 15.82 -16.49
CA VAL A 72 7.67 14.83 -16.30
C VAL A 72 7.42 13.73 -17.32
N PRO A 73 8.37 13.34 -18.18
CA PRO A 73 8.18 12.22 -19.11
C PRO A 73 8.21 10.87 -18.37
N ALA A 74 7.33 10.71 -17.39
CA ALA A 74 7.16 9.52 -16.59
C ALA A 74 6.28 8.53 -17.38
N THR A 75 6.84 7.39 -17.73
CA THR A 75 6.12 6.29 -18.37
C THR A 75 5.42 5.40 -17.33
N TYR A 76 5.26 5.88 -16.10
CA TYR A 76 4.79 5.12 -14.95
C TYR A 76 3.85 5.94 -14.07
N ASN A 77 2.95 5.24 -13.36
CA ASN A 77 2.09 5.84 -12.36
C ASN A 77 2.90 6.16 -11.11
N ALA A 78 2.61 7.31 -10.47
CA ALA A 78 3.29 7.72 -9.26
C ALA A 78 2.42 7.44 -8.03
N SER A 79 3.03 6.88 -6.98
CA SER A 79 2.45 6.76 -5.64
C SER A 79 3.25 7.64 -4.68
N ILE A 80 2.70 8.80 -4.32
CA ILE A 80 3.37 9.83 -3.53
C ILE A 80 2.92 9.72 -2.09
N PHE A 81 3.84 9.43 -1.18
CA PHE A 81 3.52 9.36 0.26
C PHE A 81 3.15 10.74 0.81
N PHE A 82 2.15 10.77 1.69
CA PHE A 82 1.82 11.96 2.47
C PHE A 82 1.59 11.61 3.94
N TRP A 83 1.77 12.61 4.78
CA TRP A 83 1.38 12.61 6.18
C TRP A 83 0.71 13.95 6.50
N TYR A 84 -0.52 13.89 6.97
CA TYR A 84 -1.37 15.02 7.31
C TYR A 84 -1.71 14.99 8.81
N PHE A 85 -1.81 16.16 9.43
CA PHE A 85 -2.06 16.38 10.86
C PHE A 85 -3.28 17.30 11.06
#